data_AF-A0A831T267-F1
#
_entry.id   AF-A0A831T267-F1
#
_cell.length_a   1.000
_cell.length_b   1.000
_cell.length_c   1.000
_cell.angle_alpha   90.00
_cell.angle_beta   90.00
_cell.angle_gamma   90.00
#
_symmetry.space_group_name_H-M   'P 1'
#
loop_
_entity.id
_entity.type
_entity.pdbx_description
1 polymer ?
#
loop_
_entity_poly.entity_id
_entity_poly.type
_entity_poly.pdbx_seq_one_letter_code
_entity_poly.pdbx_strand_id
1 'polypeptide(L)'
;MASELKQSELTLGILQNAVKGSAAAFRCRRRLQPAGGQGDKVFPPTFAGAVYAIEQRRVAGRDQPVTCVLLDSVQSQANRMELALQDAVDAGKIKIPLLVVDFTEHSPTGDVEADEKAGRLLDAIGKITSLQVPHRLADAILRDSRIDGKDFRMSDIGKALNTVSPANATAVFGLCPTALVFGMWDSTGPKGGLGPKFERAIVSEVVGIGAEIGDLLRGVRRDPLEASNKVPIQKTSPLNWKVAEDPKAKGVVRPSEVNHSSVPFPKRRDRKTEENNYSGVTIEYAEQVTTLSLVCLRRLRFPINGTPDAKTNASARTVLAALGLCAATLAFESGIGLRSRCLLWPDAEMEWELLDRPGREAKRFSLTGDQAIKLLAEAIDSAKAEKLPWREEPVTLKPSPELLKLVRLSQIQAVKEGADGGE
;
A
#
# COMPACT_ATOMS: atom_id res chain seq x y z
N MET A 1 -1.64 -35.84 -23.72
CA MET A 1 -0.28 -35.31 -23.50
C MET A 1 -0.35 -33.80 -23.64
N ALA A 2 -0.49 -33.10 -22.52
CA ALA A 2 -0.39 -31.63 -22.52
C ALA A 2 1.07 -31.31 -22.85
N SER A 3 1.31 -30.60 -23.95
CA SER A 3 2.65 -30.11 -24.24
C SER A 3 3.10 -29.23 -23.07
N GLU A 4 4.20 -29.59 -22.42
CA GLU A 4 4.95 -28.66 -21.59
C GLU A 4 5.35 -27.49 -22.48
N LEU A 5 4.52 -26.44 -22.49
CA LEU A 5 4.90 -25.14 -23.01
C LEU A 5 6.03 -24.66 -22.09
N LYS A 6 7.28 -24.86 -22.53
CA LYS A 6 8.45 -24.30 -21.85
C LYS A 6 8.20 -22.81 -21.62
N GLN A 7 8.10 -22.42 -20.35
CA GLN A 7 8.06 -21.03 -19.95
C GLN A 7 9.31 -20.33 -20.50
N SER A 8 9.13 -19.19 -21.16
CA SER A 8 10.24 -18.35 -21.62
C SER A 8 10.45 -17.19 -20.65
N GLU A 9 11.69 -16.80 -20.41
CA GLU A 9 12.02 -15.58 -19.66
C GLU A 9 11.46 -14.34 -20.37
N LEU A 10 10.89 -13.40 -19.60
CA LEU A 10 10.44 -12.12 -20.13
C LEU A 10 11.62 -11.16 -20.33
N THR A 11 12.03 -10.95 -21.59
CA THR A 11 13.16 -10.07 -21.95
C THR A 11 12.71 -8.65 -22.36
N LEU A 12 13.65 -7.70 -22.39
CA LEU A 12 13.40 -6.32 -22.85
C LEU A 12 12.79 -6.28 -24.25
N GLY A 13 13.30 -7.08 -25.19
CA GLY A 13 12.79 -7.12 -26.56
C GLY A 13 11.32 -7.55 -26.63
N ILE A 14 10.92 -8.54 -25.81
CA ILE A 14 9.53 -8.99 -25.71
C ILE A 14 8.66 -7.86 -25.14
N LEU A 15 9.12 -7.21 -24.06
CA LEU A 15 8.40 -6.11 -23.43
C LEU A 15 8.21 -4.91 -24.39
N GLN A 16 9.27 -4.50 -25.08
CA GLN A 16 9.22 -3.42 -26.06
C GLN A 16 8.25 -3.74 -27.21
N ASN A 17 8.25 -4.96 -27.71
CA ASN A 17 7.32 -5.40 -28.75
C ASN A 17 5.87 -5.39 -28.26
N ALA A 18 5.62 -5.84 -27.02
CA ALA A 18 4.30 -5.79 -26.41
C ALA A 18 3.79 -4.35 -26.26
N VAL A 19 4.66 -3.43 -25.79
CA VAL A 19 4.33 -2.01 -25.58
C VAL A 19 4.07 -1.26 -26.90
N LYS A 20 4.88 -1.54 -27.93
CA LYS A 20 4.72 -0.92 -29.27
C LYS A 20 3.54 -1.51 -30.05
N GLY A 21 3.23 -2.78 -29.81
CA GLY A 21 2.25 -3.55 -30.56
C GLY A 21 0.81 -3.43 -30.06
N SER A 22 0.02 -4.44 -30.42
CA SER A 22 -1.42 -4.56 -30.15
C SER A 22 -1.76 -5.07 -28.75
N ALA A 23 -0.76 -5.50 -27.96
CA ALA A 23 -1.04 -6.16 -26.71
C ALA A 23 -1.85 -5.31 -25.74
N ALA A 24 -2.83 -5.95 -25.09
CA ALA A 24 -3.76 -5.30 -24.20
C ALA A 24 -3.18 -5.18 -22.77
N ALA A 25 -2.60 -6.26 -22.26
CA ALA A 25 -2.09 -6.33 -20.90
C ALA A 25 -1.11 -7.49 -20.70
N PHE A 26 -0.33 -7.38 -19.62
CA PHE A 26 0.22 -8.55 -18.93
C PHE A 26 -0.73 -8.92 -17.78
N ARG A 27 -0.99 -10.22 -17.60
CA ARG A 27 -1.85 -10.75 -16.55
C ARG A 27 -1.12 -11.83 -15.77
N CYS A 28 -1.21 -11.80 -14.44
CA CYS A 28 -0.79 -12.88 -13.57
C CYS A 28 -2.01 -13.29 -12.73
N ARG A 29 -2.34 -14.59 -12.74
CA ARG A 29 -3.43 -15.16 -11.94
C ARG A 29 -2.88 -16.30 -11.12
N ARG A 30 -3.02 -16.23 -9.80
CA ARG A 30 -2.47 -17.21 -8.88
C ARG A 30 -3.54 -17.74 -7.95
N ARG A 31 -3.52 -19.04 -7.73
CA ARG A 31 -4.26 -19.68 -6.66
C ARG A 31 -3.34 -19.80 -5.45
N LEU A 32 -3.90 -19.49 -4.29
CA LEU A 32 -3.20 -19.45 -3.01
C LEU A 32 -4.00 -20.25 -1.98
N GLN A 33 -3.31 -20.87 -1.04
CA GLN A 33 -3.88 -21.56 0.11
C GLN A 33 -3.45 -20.88 1.41
N PRO A 34 -4.23 -20.99 2.50
CA PRO A 34 -3.73 -20.63 3.81
C PRO A 34 -2.44 -21.39 4.12
N ALA A 35 -1.44 -20.73 4.70
CA ALA A 35 -0.16 -21.36 5.00
C ALA A 35 -0.26 -22.45 6.08
N GLY A 36 -1.32 -22.43 6.92
CA GLY A 36 -1.64 -23.53 7.84
C GLY A 36 -2.25 -24.76 7.16
N GLY A 37 -2.45 -24.72 5.84
CA GLY A 37 -3.04 -25.79 5.05
C GLY A 37 -4.46 -25.46 4.58
N GLN A 38 -4.96 -26.26 3.64
CA GLN A 38 -6.32 -26.12 3.13
C GLN A 38 -7.34 -26.27 4.25
N GLY A 39 -8.31 -25.34 4.32
CA GLY A 39 -9.32 -25.31 5.37
C GLY A 39 -8.89 -24.63 6.68
N ASP A 40 -7.63 -24.19 6.81
CA ASP A 40 -7.25 -23.31 7.91
C ASP A 40 -7.97 -21.95 7.79
N LYS A 41 -8.21 -21.32 8.93
CA LYS A 41 -8.92 -20.04 8.99
C LYS A 41 -8.04 -18.90 8.55
N VAL A 42 -8.58 -18.05 7.68
CA VAL A 42 -7.99 -16.75 7.34
C VAL A 42 -8.78 -15.62 7.98
N PHE A 43 -8.11 -14.50 8.24
CA PHE A 43 -8.74 -13.30 8.81
C PHE A 43 -8.76 -12.19 7.75
N PRO A 44 -9.89 -11.93 7.09
CA PRO A 44 -10.10 -10.79 6.18
C PRO A 44 -9.91 -9.44 6.89
N PRO A 45 -9.70 -8.33 6.15
CA PRO A 45 -9.66 -7.01 6.76
C PRO A 45 -11.08 -6.61 7.17
N THR A 46 -11.19 -5.82 8.22
CA THR A 46 -12.45 -5.21 8.65
C THR A 46 -12.56 -3.79 8.10
N PHE A 47 -13.73 -3.46 7.55
CA PHE A 47 -14.09 -2.13 7.07
C PHE A 47 -14.96 -1.40 8.11
N ALA A 48 -15.34 -0.14 7.84
CA ALA A 48 -16.20 0.66 8.72
C ALA A 48 -17.43 -0.13 9.22
N GLY A 49 -17.75 0.00 10.50
CA GLY A 49 -18.74 -0.87 11.17
C GLY A 49 -18.18 -2.22 11.64
N ALA A 50 -16.85 -2.37 11.60
CA ALA A 50 -16.11 -3.64 11.67
C ALA A 50 -16.88 -4.73 10.93
N VAL A 51 -16.74 -4.78 9.61
CA VAL A 51 -17.34 -5.83 8.76
C VAL A 51 -16.38 -6.37 7.74
N TYR A 52 -16.50 -7.66 7.41
CA TYR A 52 -15.83 -8.23 6.26
C TYR A 52 -16.54 -7.78 4.98
N ALA A 53 -15.75 -7.45 3.95
CA ALA A 53 -16.28 -7.18 2.61
C ALA A 53 -16.60 -8.52 1.93
N ILE A 54 -17.87 -8.91 2.03
CA ILE A 54 -18.42 -10.16 1.49
C ILE A 54 -19.17 -9.85 0.19
N GLU A 55 -18.90 -10.64 -0.85
CA GLU A 55 -19.47 -10.44 -2.19
C GLU A 55 -19.87 -11.79 -2.80
N GLN A 56 -20.84 -11.76 -3.72
CA GLN A 56 -21.16 -12.91 -4.57
C GLN A 56 -20.43 -12.74 -5.91
N ARG A 57 -19.51 -13.65 -6.25
CA ARG A 57 -18.73 -13.57 -7.49
C ARG A 57 -19.01 -14.76 -8.41
N ARG A 58 -19.03 -14.51 -9.72
CA ARG A 58 -19.05 -15.57 -10.73
C ARG A 58 -17.66 -16.16 -10.84
N VAL A 59 -17.56 -17.48 -10.69
CA VAL A 59 -16.28 -18.22 -10.79
C VAL A 59 -16.40 -19.21 -11.95
N ALA A 60 -15.36 -19.29 -12.77
CA ALA A 60 -15.34 -20.17 -13.93
C ALA A 60 -15.56 -21.63 -13.51
N GLY A 61 -16.44 -22.34 -14.22
CA GLY A 61 -16.80 -23.73 -13.91
C GLY A 61 -17.81 -23.89 -12.77
N ARG A 62 -18.39 -22.80 -12.25
CA ARG A 62 -19.49 -22.83 -11.27
C ARG A 62 -20.78 -22.30 -11.90
N ASP A 63 -21.87 -23.03 -11.71
CA ASP A 63 -23.18 -22.64 -12.26
C ASP A 63 -23.79 -21.43 -11.55
N GLN A 64 -23.54 -21.31 -10.25
CA GLN A 64 -24.04 -20.23 -9.39
C GLN A 64 -22.90 -19.33 -8.89
N PRO A 65 -23.18 -18.04 -8.61
CA PRO A 65 -22.23 -17.21 -7.87
C PRO A 65 -21.83 -17.86 -6.55
N VAL A 66 -20.58 -17.67 -6.15
CA VAL A 66 -20.04 -18.19 -4.90
C VAL A 66 -19.73 -17.05 -3.94
N THR A 67 -19.97 -17.31 -2.65
CA THR A 67 -19.62 -16.37 -1.59
C THR A 67 -18.12 -16.18 -1.57
N CYS A 68 -17.70 -14.93 -1.61
CA CYS A 68 -16.30 -14.53 -1.59
C CYS A 68 -16.08 -13.48 -0.50
N VAL A 69 -14.84 -13.36 -0.05
CA VAL A 69 -14.43 -12.30 0.87
C VAL A 69 -13.16 -11.62 0.37
N LEU A 70 -13.13 -10.29 0.43
CA LEU A 70 -11.94 -9.54 0.08
C LEU A 70 -10.84 -9.80 1.11
N LEU A 71 -9.68 -10.30 0.67
CA LEU A 71 -8.53 -10.52 1.54
C LEU A 71 -7.52 -9.38 1.40
N ASP A 72 -7.35 -8.86 0.19
CA ASP A 72 -6.51 -7.69 -0.05
C ASP A 72 -7.03 -6.83 -1.20
N SER A 73 -7.23 -5.53 -0.92
CA SER A 73 -7.85 -4.59 -1.87
C SER A 73 -6.86 -4.10 -2.93
N VAL A 74 -7.40 -3.50 -4.00
CA VAL A 74 -6.60 -2.86 -5.05
C VAL A 74 -5.64 -1.80 -4.50
N GLN A 75 -6.10 -1.00 -3.54
CA GLN A 75 -5.31 0.06 -2.93
C GLN A 75 -4.19 -0.53 -2.08
N SER A 76 -4.51 -1.54 -1.26
CA SER A 76 -3.53 -2.19 -0.39
C SER A 76 -2.47 -2.96 -1.18
N GLN A 77 -2.86 -3.62 -2.28
CA GLN A 77 -1.91 -4.26 -3.19
C GLN A 77 -0.96 -3.26 -3.88
N ALA A 78 -1.44 -2.06 -4.26
CA ALA A 78 -0.56 -1.00 -4.75
C ALA A 78 0.45 -0.57 -3.69
N ASN A 79 0.00 -0.38 -2.43
CA ASN A 79 0.89 -0.01 -1.32
C ASN A 79 1.95 -1.10 -1.05
N ARG A 80 1.61 -2.38 -1.20
CA ARG A 80 2.58 -3.49 -1.08
C ARG A 80 3.62 -3.48 -2.20
N MET A 81 3.20 -3.18 -3.43
CA MET A 81 4.11 -3.01 -4.55
C MET A 81 5.05 -1.82 -4.34
N GLU A 82 4.55 -0.73 -3.75
CA GLU A 82 5.37 0.44 -3.39
C GLU A 82 6.34 0.13 -2.25
N LEU A 83 5.91 -0.61 -1.24
CA LEU A 83 6.79 -1.08 -0.17
C LEU A 83 7.91 -1.98 -0.71
N ALA A 84 7.60 -2.91 -1.61
CA ALA A 84 8.62 -3.77 -2.22
C ALA A 84 9.63 -2.98 -3.07
N LEU A 85 9.18 -1.92 -3.76
CA LEU A 85 10.09 -0.98 -4.42
C LEU A 85 10.94 -0.20 -3.40
N GLN A 86 10.35 0.22 -2.27
CA GLN A 86 11.06 0.93 -1.21
C GLN A 86 12.17 0.05 -0.63
N ASP A 87 11.87 -1.20 -0.28
CA ASP A 87 12.86 -2.16 0.23
C ASP A 87 13.99 -2.40 -0.79
N ALA A 88 13.66 -2.46 -2.08
CA ALA A 88 14.66 -2.61 -3.14
C ALA A 88 15.55 -1.36 -3.32
N VAL A 89 15.00 -0.15 -3.11
CA VAL A 89 15.77 1.09 -3.09
C VAL A 89 16.69 1.13 -1.87
N ASP A 90 16.17 0.81 -0.69
CA ASP A 90 16.93 0.84 0.56
C ASP A 90 18.07 -0.19 0.56
N ALA A 91 17.85 -1.34 -0.08
CA ALA A 91 18.88 -2.36 -0.32
C ALA A 91 19.87 -1.99 -1.45
N GLY A 92 19.69 -0.85 -2.12
CA GLY A 92 20.54 -0.40 -3.24
C GLY A 92 20.41 -1.24 -4.51
N LYS A 93 19.35 -2.06 -4.62
CA LYS A 93 19.11 -2.94 -5.79
C LYS A 93 18.54 -2.21 -6.99
N ILE A 94 17.80 -1.12 -6.76
CA ILE A 94 17.24 -0.27 -7.82
C ILE A 94 17.47 1.20 -7.53
N LYS A 95 17.52 2.03 -8.58
CA LYS A 95 17.56 3.49 -8.49
C LYS A 95 16.44 4.09 -9.34
N ILE A 96 15.42 4.62 -8.67
CA ILE A 96 14.25 5.22 -9.31
C ILE A 96 14.04 6.65 -8.77
N PRO A 97 13.40 7.55 -9.54
CA PRO A 97 13.08 8.89 -9.06
C PRO A 97 12.20 8.83 -7.82
N LEU A 98 12.65 9.52 -6.76
CA LEU A 98 11.94 9.63 -5.49
C LEU A 98 11.92 11.07 -5.01
N LEU A 99 10.82 11.44 -4.36
CA LEU A 99 10.78 12.59 -3.46
C LEU A 99 10.88 12.10 -2.03
N VAL A 100 11.60 12.83 -1.19
CA VAL A 100 11.81 12.49 0.22
C VAL A 100 11.52 13.70 1.07
N VAL A 101 10.68 13.58 2.08
CA VAL A 101 10.52 14.59 3.13
C VAL A 101 11.34 14.15 4.33
N ASP A 102 12.31 14.98 4.73
CA ASP A 102 13.24 14.67 5.80
C ASP A 102 12.88 15.40 7.10
N PHE A 103 12.37 14.66 8.09
CA PHE A 103 12.05 15.15 9.43
C PHE A 103 13.20 14.96 10.43
N THR A 104 14.35 14.41 10.01
CA THR A 104 15.43 13.95 10.92
C THR A 104 15.90 15.06 11.86
N GLU A 105 16.08 16.28 11.35
CA GLU A 105 16.50 17.46 12.13
C GLU A 105 15.53 17.82 13.27
N HIS A 106 14.28 17.35 13.21
CA HIS A 106 13.23 17.61 14.20
C HIS A 106 12.94 16.41 15.11
N SER A 107 13.68 15.29 14.98
CA SER A 107 13.48 14.10 15.81
C SER A 107 13.84 14.36 17.28
N PRO A 108 13.19 13.74 18.28
CA PRO A 108 13.55 13.90 19.68
C PRO A 108 15.02 13.51 19.93
N THR A 109 15.66 14.18 20.90
CA THR A 109 17.04 13.88 21.33
C THR A 109 17.07 12.96 22.54
N GLY A 110 15.94 12.82 23.25
CA GLY A 110 15.82 12.07 24.50
C GLY A 110 15.91 12.95 25.75
N ASP A 111 16.32 14.21 25.61
CA ASP A 111 16.19 15.23 26.65
C ASP A 111 14.83 15.92 26.51
N VAL A 112 13.87 15.52 27.33
CA VAL A 112 12.47 15.96 27.22
C VAL A 112 12.33 17.47 27.40
N GLU A 113 13.05 18.07 28.35
CA GLU A 113 12.96 19.51 28.62
C GLU A 113 13.57 20.32 27.48
N ALA A 114 14.73 19.89 26.96
CA ALA A 114 15.37 20.53 25.83
C ALA A 114 14.56 20.36 24.53
N ASP A 115 14.00 19.17 24.30
CA ASP A 115 13.16 18.86 23.13
C ASP A 115 11.88 19.69 23.13
N GLU A 116 11.25 19.89 24.29
CA GLU A 116 10.08 20.75 24.45
C GLU A 116 10.42 22.21 24.12
N LYS A 117 11.50 22.73 24.71
CA LYS A 117 11.96 24.12 24.48
C LYS A 117 12.33 24.37 23.02
N ALA A 118 12.92 23.38 22.35
CA ALA A 118 13.28 23.44 20.94
C ALA A 118 12.11 23.11 19.98
N GLY A 119 10.93 22.74 20.52
CA GLY A 119 9.76 22.40 19.72
C GLY A 119 9.95 21.18 18.81
N ARG A 120 10.77 20.21 19.23
CA ARG A 120 11.06 18.99 18.46
C ARG A 120 9.85 18.06 18.41
N LEU A 121 9.87 17.00 17.61
CA LEU A 121 8.82 15.98 17.66
C LEU A 121 8.95 15.15 18.95
N LEU A 122 7.84 14.60 19.44
CA LEU A 122 7.84 13.66 20.58
C LEU A 122 8.27 12.27 20.13
N ASP A 123 7.94 11.90 18.89
CA ASP A 123 8.32 10.64 18.27
C ASP A 123 9.04 10.89 16.94
N ALA A 124 10.07 10.09 16.67
CA ALA A 124 10.93 10.25 15.51
C ALA A 124 10.25 9.71 14.24
N ILE A 125 10.11 10.57 13.22
CA ILE A 125 9.54 10.18 11.92
C ILE A 125 10.62 9.74 10.94
N GLY A 126 11.79 10.38 10.96
CA GLY A 126 12.86 10.12 9.99
C GLY A 126 12.52 10.65 8.59
N LYS A 127 12.69 9.80 7.57
CA LYS A 127 12.48 10.16 6.16
C LYS A 127 11.25 9.46 5.60
N ILE A 128 10.40 10.22 4.92
CA ILE A 128 9.21 9.69 4.23
C ILE A 128 9.39 9.88 2.72
N THR A 129 9.27 8.80 1.94
CA THR A 129 9.42 8.84 0.48
C THR A 129 8.08 8.93 -0.26
N SER A 130 8.14 9.27 -1.55
CA SER A 130 6.97 9.24 -2.45
C SER A 130 6.36 7.84 -2.65
N LEU A 131 7.02 6.76 -2.20
CA LEU A 131 6.48 5.40 -2.18
C LEU A 131 5.65 5.12 -0.92
N GLN A 132 5.85 5.90 0.14
CA GLN A 132 5.19 5.69 1.44
C GLN A 132 3.96 6.59 1.62
N VAL A 133 3.93 7.74 0.93
CA VAL A 133 2.81 8.68 1.03
C VAL A 133 1.57 8.17 0.28
N PRO A 134 0.36 8.16 0.90
CA PRO A 134 -0.83 7.53 0.32
C PRO A 134 -1.24 8.04 -1.07
N HIS A 135 -1.05 9.33 -1.32
CA HIS A 135 -1.46 9.98 -2.56
C HIS A 135 -0.30 10.29 -3.52
N ARG A 136 0.86 9.66 -3.29
CA ARG A 136 2.07 9.75 -4.11
C ARG A 136 2.44 11.21 -4.33
N LEU A 137 2.68 11.63 -5.58
CA LEU A 137 3.10 13.00 -5.90
C LEU A 137 2.06 14.08 -5.53
N ALA A 138 0.79 13.71 -5.36
CA ALA A 138 -0.30 14.60 -4.99
C ALA A 138 -0.58 14.60 -3.47
N ASP A 139 0.30 14.01 -2.67
CA ASP A 139 0.12 13.90 -1.23
C ASP A 139 0.35 15.21 -0.50
N ALA A 140 -0.44 15.42 0.55
CA ALA A 140 -0.37 16.61 1.40
C ALA A 140 1.02 16.74 2.06
N ILE A 141 1.66 15.63 2.45
CA ILE A 141 2.99 15.65 3.07
C ILE A 141 4.01 16.30 2.10
N LEU A 142 3.97 15.93 0.81
CA LEU A 142 4.85 16.54 -0.20
C LEU A 142 4.44 17.99 -0.51
N ARG A 143 3.13 18.23 -0.65
CA ARG A 143 2.57 19.56 -0.95
C ARG A 143 2.94 20.59 0.11
N ASP A 144 2.88 20.20 1.38
CA ASP A 144 3.09 21.05 2.56
C ASP A 144 4.56 21.02 3.03
N SER A 145 5.47 20.63 2.13
CA SER A 145 6.92 20.66 2.30
C SER A 145 7.58 21.77 1.49
N ARG A 146 8.88 21.97 1.72
CA ARG A 146 9.71 23.04 1.16
C ARG A 146 10.97 22.50 0.50
N ILE A 147 11.47 23.23 -0.48
CA ILE A 147 12.77 23.01 -1.13
C ILE A 147 13.44 24.37 -1.33
N ASP A 148 14.72 24.47 -0.96
CA ASP A 148 15.51 25.70 -1.07
C ASP A 148 14.80 26.95 -0.49
N GLY A 149 14.16 26.78 0.68
CA GLY A 149 13.42 27.84 1.38
C GLY A 149 12.07 28.24 0.76
N LYS A 150 11.65 27.63 -0.36
CA LYS A 150 10.36 27.87 -1.02
C LYS A 150 9.41 26.71 -0.80
N ASP A 151 8.11 26.98 -0.77
CA ASP A 151 7.10 25.93 -0.75
C ASP A 151 7.22 25.06 -2.00
N PHE A 152 7.12 23.74 -1.83
CA PHE A 152 7.42 22.77 -2.89
C PHE A 152 6.62 23.04 -4.16
N ARG A 153 5.31 23.30 -4.05
CA ARG A 153 4.46 23.60 -5.22
C ARG A 153 4.81 24.91 -5.93
N MET A 154 5.54 25.81 -5.27
CA MET A 154 6.01 27.09 -5.82
C MET A 154 7.44 27.05 -6.39
N SER A 155 8.16 25.95 -6.15
CA SER A 155 9.46 25.68 -6.78
C SER A 155 9.32 25.41 -8.28
N ASP A 156 10.43 25.43 -9.02
CA ASP A 156 10.41 25.14 -10.46
C ASP A 156 9.96 23.70 -10.75
N ILE A 157 10.36 22.75 -9.89
CA ILE A 157 9.93 21.36 -9.94
C ILE A 157 8.42 21.25 -9.67
N GLY A 158 7.92 21.94 -8.65
CA GLY A 158 6.50 21.95 -8.32
C GLY A 158 5.64 22.57 -9.41
N LYS A 159 6.07 23.70 -9.98
CA LYS A 159 5.34 24.37 -11.07
C LYS A 159 5.22 23.51 -12.32
N ALA A 160 6.21 22.69 -12.63
CA ALA A 160 6.16 21.74 -13.75
C ALA A 160 4.98 20.76 -13.63
N LEU A 161 4.52 20.46 -12.41
CA LEU A 161 3.36 19.58 -12.18
C LEU A 161 2.02 20.23 -12.53
N ASN A 162 1.96 21.55 -12.70
CA ASN A 162 0.70 22.24 -12.99
C ASN A 162 0.23 22.04 -14.43
N THR A 163 1.10 21.62 -15.35
CA THR A 163 0.81 21.44 -16.78
C THR A 163 0.83 19.98 -17.23
N VAL A 164 0.99 19.04 -16.29
CA VAL A 164 1.02 17.61 -16.61
C VAL A 164 -0.37 17.11 -16.97
N SER A 165 -0.40 16.12 -17.85
CA SER A 165 -1.62 15.42 -18.26
C SER A 165 -1.22 14.08 -18.88
N PRO A 166 -2.17 13.18 -19.22
CA PRO A 166 -1.86 12.02 -20.03
C PRO A 166 -1.16 12.38 -21.35
N ALA A 167 -1.44 13.55 -21.94
CA ALA A 167 -0.78 14.03 -23.15
C ALA A 167 0.60 14.71 -22.89
N ASN A 168 0.98 14.91 -21.63
CA ASN A 168 2.26 15.50 -21.21
C ASN A 168 2.67 14.96 -19.83
N ALA A 169 3.19 13.74 -19.79
CA ALA A 169 3.56 13.04 -18.56
C ALA A 169 5.07 13.11 -18.23
N THR A 170 5.88 13.80 -19.05
CA THR A 170 7.35 13.83 -18.93
C THR A 170 7.85 14.28 -17.57
N ALA A 171 7.23 15.32 -16.98
CA ALA A 171 7.64 15.80 -15.66
C ALA A 171 7.33 14.78 -14.55
N VAL A 172 6.17 14.12 -14.60
CA VAL A 172 5.81 13.06 -13.64
C VAL A 172 6.74 11.86 -13.81
N PHE A 173 7.05 11.49 -15.05
CA PHE A 173 8.00 10.40 -15.35
C PHE A 173 9.36 10.62 -14.71
N GLY A 174 9.90 11.84 -14.79
CA GLY A 174 11.21 12.17 -14.24
C GLY A 174 11.25 12.39 -12.72
N LEU A 175 10.09 12.56 -12.06
CA LEU A 175 10.00 12.88 -10.62
C LEU A 175 9.42 11.75 -9.78
N CYS A 176 8.38 11.08 -10.28
CA CYS A 176 7.66 10.02 -9.58
C CYS A 176 6.97 9.10 -10.62
N PRO A 177 7.74 8.28 -11.36
CA PRO A 177 7.18 7.41 -12.40
C PRO A 177 6.20 6.38 -11.83
N THR A 178 6.31 6.04 -10.55
CA THR A 178 5.37 5.18 -9.83
C THR A 178 3.95 5.77 -9.78
N ALA A 179 3.79 7.09 -9.79
CA ALA A 179 2.47 7.72 -9.88
C ALA A 179 1.78 7.48 -11.24
N LEU A 180 2.54 7.21 -12.31
CA LEU A 180 2.00 6.80 -13.61
C LEU A 180 1.64 5.31 -13.66
N VAL A 181 2.18 4.49 -12.75
CA VAL A 181 1.91 3.06 -12.65
C VAL A 181 0.75 2.78 -11.68
N PHE A 182 0.80 3.35 -10.48
CA PHE A 182 -0.16 3.12 -9.40
C PHE A 182 -1.26 4.18 -9.32
N GLY A 183 -1.24 5.16 -10.23
CA GLY A 183 -2.22 6.22 -10.37
C GLY A 183 -2.10 7.34 -9.32
N MET A 184 -2.57 8.52 -9.68
CA MET A 184 -2.64 9.70 -8.79
C MET A 184 -3.73 10.66 -9.24
N TRP A 185 -4.19 11.52 -8.34
CA TRP A 185 -5.10 12.61 -8.67
C TRP A 185 -4.78 13.86 -7.87
N ASP A 186 -4.32 14.94 -8.48
CA ASP A 186 -3.99 16.18 -7.77
C ASP A 186 -5.24 17.06 -7.49
N SER A 187 -6.24 16.49 -6.82
CA SER A 187 -7.53 17.17 -6.52
C SER A 187 -7.43 18.32 -5.53
N THR A 188 -6.34 18.37 -4.75
CA THR A 188 -6.07 19.40 -3.74
C THR A 188 -5.00 20.40 -4.18
N GLY A 189 -4.51 20.29 -5.41
CA GLY A 189 -3.57 21.21 -6.00
C GLY A 189 -4.23 22.53 -6.42
N PRO A 190 -3.46 23.46 -7.04
CA PRO A 190 -3.96 24.78 -7.44
C PRO A 190 -5.16 24.76 -8.39
N LYS A 191 -5.38 23.64 -9.09
CA LYS A 191 -6.50 23.43 -10.02
C LYS A 191 -7.71 22.75 -9.38
N GLY A 192 -7.67 22.43 -8.08
CA GLY A 192 -8.73 21.72 -7.38
C GLY A 192 -9.12 20.42 -8.10
N GLY A 193 -10.43 20.17 -8.25
CA GLY A 193 -10.96 18.99 -8.96
C GLY A 193 -10.53 18.84 -10.42
N LEU A 194 -10.01 19.90 -11.06
CA LEU A 194 -9.45 19.88 -12.42
C LEU A 194 -7.96 19.50 -12.45
N GLY A 195 -7.38 19.15 -11.29
CA GLY A 195 -6.00 18.71 -11.19
C GLY A 195 -5.73 17.45 -12.02
N PRO A 196 -4.47 17.24 -12.44
CA PRO A 196 -4.08 16.09 -13.24
C PRO A 196 -4.49 14.77 -12.57
N LYS A 197 -5.10 13.90 -13.38
CA LYS A 197 -5.53 12.57 -12.99
C LYS A 197 -4.88 11.53 -13.88
N PHE A 198 -4.23 10.56 -13.25
CA PHE A 198 -3.63 9.40 -13.90
C PHE A 198 -4.31 8.16 -13.30
N GLU A 199 -4.99 7.40 -14.15
CA GLU A 199 -5.55 6.11 -13.75
C GLU A 199 -4.41 5.11 -13.47
N ARG A 200 -4.69 4.07 -12.68
CA ARG A 200 -3.69 3.03 -12.42
C ARG A 200 -3.44 2.21 -13.68
N ALA A 201 -2.18 2.01 -14.04
CA ALA A 201 -1.79 1.09 -15.11
C ALA A 201 -1.73 -0.34 -14.59
N ILE A 202 -1.41 -0.56 -13.31
CA ILE A 202 -1.41 -1.88 -12.68
C ILE A 202 -2.46 -1.97 -11.58
N VAL A 203 -3.15 -3.11 -11.53
CA VAL A 203 -4.17 -3.43 -10.51
C VAL A 203 -3.93 -4.86 -10.04
N SER A 204 -3.97 -5.09 -8.73
CA SER A 204 -3.95 -6.42 -8.13
C SER A 204 -4.96 -6.52 -7.01
N GLU A 205 -5.58 -7.67 -6.80
CA GLU A 205 -6.52 -7.93 -5.71
C GLU A 205 -6.36 -9.38 -5.24
N VAL A 206 -6.57 -9.65 -3.95
CA VAL A 206 -6.62 -11.01 -3.40
C VAL A 206 -8.00 -11.26 -2.80
N VAL A 207 -8.67 -12.33 -3.23
CA VAL A 207 -10.03 -12.67 -2.78
C VAL A 207 -10.11 -14.12 -2.36
N GLY A 208 -10.71 -14.38 -1.20
CA GLY A 208 -11.05 -15.72 -0.73
C GLY A 208 -12.30 -16.21 -1.44
N ILE A 209 -12.19 -17.31 -2.18
CA ILE A 209 -13.28 -17.93 -2.95
C ILE A 209 -13.93 -19.04 -2.14
N GLY A 210 -15.26 -19.15 -2.23
CA GLY A 210 -16.03 -20.17 -1.51
C GLY A 210 -15.94 -19.98 0.00
N ALA A 211 -16.07 -18.73 0.45
CA ALA A 211 -15.89 -18.36 1.84
C ALA A 211 -17.07 -18.82 2.70
N GLU A 212 -16.76 -19.52 3.80
CA GLU A 212 -17.70 -19.84 4.87
C GLU A 212 -17.42 -18.96 6.08
N ILE A 213 -18.44 -18.22 6.51
CA ILE A 213 -18.30 -17.18 7.53
C ILE A 213 -18.75 -17.74 8.87
N GLY A 214 -17.81 -17.87 9.81
CA GLY A 214 -18.13 -18.24 11.17
C GLY A 214 -18.79 -17.08 11.94
N ASP A 215 -19.56 -17.42 12.98
CA ASP A 215 -20.36 -16.48 13.77
C ASP A 215 -19.50 -15.46 14.57
N LEU A 216 -18.86 -15.91 15.66
CA LEU A 216 -18.15 -15.05 16.62
C LEU A 216 -16.83 -15.66 17.06
N LEU A 217 -15.80 -14.82 17.20
CA LEU A 217 -14.56 -15.22 17.86
C LEU A 217 -14.88 -15.54 19.32
N ARG A 218 -14.65 -16.80 19.71
CA ARG A 218 -14.77 -17.25 21.10
C ARG A 218 -13.38 -17.20 21.71
N GLY A 219 -13.24 -16.49 22.82
CA GLY A 219 -11.95 -16.33 23.49
C GLY A 219 -12.11 -15.67 24.85
N VAL A 220 -11.01 -15.64 25.61
CA VAL A 220 -10.92 -14.99 26.90
C VAL A 220 -9.57 -14.30 26.94
N ARG A 221 -9.55 -12.98 27.15
CA ARG A 221 -8.34 -12.32 27.67
C ARG A 221 -8.12 -12.89 29.06
N ARG A 222 -7.01 -13.59 29.28
CA ARG A 222 -6.67 -14.15 30.59
C ARG A 222 -5.73 -13.20 31.32
N ASP A 223 -6.17 -12.73 32.48
CA ASP A 223 -5.29 -12.09 33.45
C ASP A 223 -4.65 -13.19 34.31
N PRO A 224 -3.32 -13.35 34.32
CA PRO A 224 -2.65 -14.35 35.14
C PRO A 224 -2.84 -14.11 36.65
N LEU A 225 -3.16 -12.89 37.07
CA LEU A 225 -3.46 -12.57 38.46
C LEU A 225 -4.91 -12.88 38.85
N GLU A 226 -5.75 -13.24 37.87
CA GLU A 226 -7.17 -13.52 38.04
C GLU A 226 -7.91 -12.43 38.85
N ALA A 227 -7.54 -11.16 38.64
CA ALA A 227 -8.13 -10.05 39.39
C ALA A 227 -9.66 -10.06 39.24
N SER A 228 -10.36 -9.98 40.37
CA SER A 228 -11.82 -10.10 40.40
C SER A 228 -12.48 -8.82 39.90
N ASN A 229 -13.46 -8.95 39.00
CA ASN A 229 -14.28 -7.84 38.53
C ASN A 229 -15.13 -7.16 39.63
N LYS A 230 -15.16 -7.75 40.84
CA LYS A 230 -15.86 -7.22 42.02
C LYS A 230 -15.00 -6.29 42.87
N VAL A 231 -13.70 -6.15 42.57
CA VAL A 231 -12.81 -5.24 43.29
C VAL A 231 -12.81 -3.89 42.56
N PRO A 232 -13.50 -2.87 43.08
CA PRO A 232 -13.55 -1.56 42.42
C PRO A 232 -12.17 -0.89 42.47
N ILE A 233 -11.82 -0.19 41.40
CA ILE A 233 -10.62 0.63 41.36
C ILE A 233 -11.00 2.07 41.01
N GLN A 234 -10.23 3.03 41.47
CA GLN A 234 -10.41 4.44 41.16
C GLN A 234 -9.26 4.92 40.27
N LYS A 235 -9.57 5.41 39.06
CA LYS A 235 -8.58 6.06 38.19
C LYS A 235 -8.20 7.41 38.81
N THR A 236 -6.92 7.59 39.14
CA THR A 236 -6.37 8.83 39.73
C THR A 236 -5.69 9.72 38.69
N SER A 237 -5.17 9.11 37.63
CA SER A 237 -4.73 9.75 36.41
C SER A 237 -4.80 8.73 35.27
N PRO A 238 -4.55 9.13 34.02
CA PRO A 238 -4.59 8.22 32.88
C PRO A 238 -3.71 6.95 33.05
N LEU A 239 -2.54 7.09 33.69
CA LEU A 239 -1.60 5.98 33.94
C LEU A 239 -1.61 5.45 35.39
N ASN A 240 -2.40 6.02 36.30
CA ASN A 240 -2.38 5.66 37.71
C ASN A 240 -3.78 5.35 38.25
N TRP A 241 -3.90 4.25 38.98
CA TRP A 241 -5.13 3.85 39.66
C TRP A 241 -4.80 3.31 41.05
N LYS A 242 -5.80 3.31 41.93
CA LYS A 242 -5.75 2.68 43.25
C LYS A 242 -6.97 1.81 43.47
N VAL A 243 -6.92 0.85 44.40
CA VAL A 243 -8.14 0.16 44.86
C VAL A 243 -9.07 1.20 45.51
N ALA A 244 -10.33 1.20 45.11
CA ALA A 244 -11.29 2.18 45.61
C ALA A 244 -11.73 1.82 47.04
N GLU A 245 -11.61 2.78 47.96
CA GLU A 245 -12.11 2.63 49.33
C GLU A 245 -13.65 2.75 49.38
N ASP A 246 -14.21 3.64 48.54
CA ASP A 246 -15.65 3.78 48.35
C ASP A 246 -16.02 3.38 46.90
N PRO A 247 -16.81 2.32 46.68
CA PRO A 247 -17.23 1.88 45.34
C PRO A 247 -18.13 2.88 44.62
N LYS A 248 -18.65 3.91 45.30
CA LYS A 248 -19.51 4.95 44.71
C LYS A 248 -18.76 6.24 44.43
N ALA A 249 -17.47 6.32 44.74
CA ALA A 249 -16.68 7.50 44.47
C ALA A 249 -16.59 7.81 42.96
N LYS A 250 -16.43 9.09 42.63
CA LYS A 250 -16.25 9.52 41.24
C LYS A 250 -14.96 8.90 40.67
N GLY A 251 -15.03 8.38 39.44
CA GLY A 251 -13.90 7.75 38.75
C GLY A 251 -13.65 6.29 39.14
N VAL A 252 -14.59 5.65 39.86
CA VAL A 252 -14.55 4.21 40.11
C VAL A 252 -14.96 3.44 38.87
N VAL A 253 -14.11 2.50 38.47
CA VAL A 253 -14.25 1.65 37.29
C VAL A 253 -13.93 0.20 37.63
N ARG A 254 -14.21 -0.72 36.69
CA ARG A 254 -13.81 -2.13 36.84
C ARG A 254 -12.31 -2.29 36.58
N PRO A 255 -11.65 -3.30 37.17
CA PRO A 255 -10.27 -3.63 36.84
C PRO A 255 -10.02 -3.84 35.34
N SER A 256 -11.02 -4.33 34.58
CA SER A 256 -10.91 -4.53 33.13
C SER A 256 -10.65 -3.24 32.36
N GLU A 257 -11.13 -2.10 32.86
CA GLU A 257 -10.97 -0.77 32.26
C GLU A 257 -9.56 -0.16 32.51
N VAL A 258 -8.68 -0.91 33.17
CA VAL A 258 -7.23 -0.62 33.27
C VAL A 258 -6.39 -1.85 32.90
N ASN A 259 -6.97 -2.79 32.14
CA ASN A 259 -6.30 -4.02 31.73
C ASN A 259 -5.92 -4.97 32.90
N HIS A 260 -6.69 -5.00 33.99
CA HIS A 260 -6.66 -6.09 34.99
C HIS A 260 -7.96 -6.92 34.89
N SER A 261 -8.00 -8.16 35.36
CA SER A 261 -9.10 -9.14 35.19
C SER A 261 -9.12 -9.88 33.84
N SER A 262 -9.54 -11.14 33.91
CA SER A 262 -9.91 -11.90 32.72
C SER A 262 -11.21 -11.35 32.13
N VAL A 263 -11.29 -11.26 30.80
CA VAL A 263 -12.47 -10.75 30.08
C VAL A 263 -12.86 -11.77 29.00
N PRO A 264 -14.02 -12.45 29.14
CA PRO A 264 -14.54 -13.30 28.07
C PRO A 264 -15.02 -12.44 26.91
N PHE A 265 -14.77 -12.89 25.69
CA PHE A 265 -15.32 -12.23 24.51
C PHE A 265 -16.85 -12.31 24.49
N PRO A 266 -17.54 -11.33 23.87
CA PRO A 266 -18.98 -11.23 23.86
C PRO A 266 -19.67 -12.54 23.46
N LYS A 267 -20.74 -12.90 24.19
CA LYS A 267 -21.49 -14.14 23.91
C LYS A 267 -22.33 -14.07 22.65
N ARG A 268 -22.72 -12.86 22.23
CA ARG A 268 -23.52 -12.55 21.05
C ARG A 268 -22.91 -11.34 20.37
N ARG A 269 -23.10 -11.25 19.06
CA ARG A 269 -22.77 -10.07 18.27
C ARG A 269 -23.64 -8.93 18.76
N ASP A 270 -23.03 -7.86 19.26
CA ASP A 270 -23.79 -6.64 19.49
C ASP A 270 -24.05 -6.01 18.13
N ARG A 271 -25.32 -5.91 17.74
CA ARG A 271 -25.72 -5.32 16.45
C ARG A 271 -25.86 -3.80 16.54
N LYS A 272 -25.70 -3.23 17.74
CA LYS A 272 -25.82 -1.79 18.00
C LYS A 272 -24.48 -1.07 18.03
N THR A 273 -23.38 -1.80 18.22
CA THR A 273 -22.02 -1.24 18.21
C THR A 273 -21.26 -1.73 16.99
N GLU A 274 -20.21 -0.99 16.61
CA GLU A 274 -19.27 -1.43 15.58
C GLU A 274 -18.33 -2.55 16.07
N GLU A 275 -18.45 -3.00 17.31
CA GLU A 275 -17.60 -4.03 17.91
C GLU A 275 -18.00 -5.44 17.47
N ASN A 276 -17.51 -5.84 16.30
CA ASN A 276 -17.68 -7.21 15.81
C ASN A 276 -16.38 -8.01 15.94
N ASN A 277 -16.37 -8.96 16.87
CA ASN A 277 -15.30 -9.94 16.99
C ASN A 277 -15.50 -11.08 15.99
N TYR A 278 -15.11 -10.88 14.74
CA TYR A 278 -15.22 -11.96 13.75
C TYR A 278 -14.26 -13.11 14.01
N SER A 279 -14.75 -14.33 13.76
CA SER A 279 -14.01 -15.57 14.02
C SER A 279 -13.01 -15.97 12.94
N GLY A 280 -12.74 -15.09 11.97
CA GLY A 280 -12.14 -15.45 10.68
C GLY A 280 -13.16 -16.14 9.76
N VAL A 281 -12.69 -16.54 8.58
CA VAL A 281 -13.44 -17.36 7.62
C VAL A 281 -12.59 -18.55 7.18
N THR A 282 -13.23 -19.62 6.71
CA THR A 282 -12.57 -20.63 5.88
C THR A 282 -12.87 -20.33 4.42
N ILE A 283 -11.96 -20.71 3.53
CA ILE A 283 -12.06 -20.48 2.08
C ILE A 283 -11.65 -21.76 1.35
N GLU A 284 -12.17 -21.99 0.15
CA GLU A 284 -11.71 -23.09 -0.71
C GLU A 284 -10.27 -22.82 -1.22
N TYR A 285 -10.00 -21.56 -1.54
CA TYR A 285 -8.70 -21.01 -1.91
C TYR A 285 -8.79 -19.48 -1.94
N ALA A 286 -7.64 -18.81 -1.92
CA ALA A 286 -7.55 -17.40 -2.28
C ALA A 286 -7.07 -17.27 -3.73
N GLU A 287 -7.66 -16.34 -4.47
CA GLU A 287 -7.24 -16.00 -5.83
C GLU A 287 -6.61 -14.61 -5.81
N GLN A 288 -5.41 -14.50 -6.35
CA GLN A 288 -4.82 -13.23 -6.69
C GLN A 288 -4.85 -13.00 -8.19
N VAL A 289 -5.36 -11.85 -8.60
CA VAL A 289 -5.34 -11.41 -10.00
C VAL A 289 -4.59 -10.10 -10.09
N THR A 290 -3.55 -10.07 -10.91
CA THR A 290 -2.78 -8.86 -11.21
C THR A 290 -2.81 -8.60 -12.71
N THR A 291 -3.11 -7.36 -13.09
CA THR A 291 -3.16 -6.94 -14.50
C THR A 291 -2.41 -5.63 -14.68
N LEU A 292 -1.44 -5.61 -15.59
CA LEU A 292 -0.75 -4.43 -16.08
C LEU A 292 -1.31 -4.05 -17.47
N SER A 293 -2.09 -2.97 -17.52
CA SER A 293 -2.75 -2.47 -18.71
C SER A 293 -1.79 -1.70 -19.62
N LEU A 294 -1.41 -2.32 -20.74
CA LEU A 294 -0.66 -1.64 -21.80
C LEU A 294 -1.53 -0.61 -22.53
N VAL A 295 -2.85 -0.77 -22.51
CA VAL A 295 -3.82 0.22 -23.01
C VAL A 295 -3.75 1.53 -22.23
N CYS A 296 -3.67 1.45 -20.90
CA CYS A 296 -3.49 2.63 -20.05
C CYS A 296 -2.19 3.34 -20.40
N LEU A 297 -1.05 2.62 -20.42
CA LEU A 297 0.25 3.19 -20.74
C LEU A 297 0.29 3.82 -22.14
N ARG A 298 -0.43 3.24 -23.12
CA ARG A 298 -0.53 3.77 -24.49
C ARG A 298 -1.18 5.16 -24.56
N ARG A 299 -1.98 5.56 -23.56
CA ARG A 299 -2.58 6.91 -23.50
C ARG A 299 -1.54 7.97 -23.11
N LEU A 300 -0.50 7.58 -22.39
CA LEU A 300 0.53 8.51 -21.90
C LEU A 300 1.42 9.00 -23.05
N ARG A 301 1.79 10.27 -23.02
CA ARG A 301 2.73 10.91 -23.94
C ARG A 301 3.85 11.59 -23.15
N PHE A 302 5.05 11.59 -23.72
CA PHE A 302 6.26 12.07 -23.07
C PHE A 302 7.00 13.04 -24.00
N PRO A 303 6.42 14.21 -24.30
CA PRO A 303 7.11 15.20 -25.13
C PRO A 303 8.39 15.69 -24.45
N ILE A 304 9.46 15.82 -25.22
CA ILE A 304 10.70 16.47 -24.79
C ILE A 304 10.75 17.82 -25.50
N ASN A 305 10.94 18.91 -24.75
CA ASN A 305 10.87 20.28 -25.26
C ASN A 305 9.56 20.60 -26.00
N GLY A 306 8.45 20.00 -25.58
CA GLY A 306 7.14 20.18 -26.20
C GLY A 306 6.90 19.36 -27.48
N THR A 307 7.90 18.63 -27.98
CA THR A 307 7.77 17.82 -29.19
C THR A 307 7.36 16.38 -28.85
N PRO A 308 6.17 15.91 -29.27
CA PRO A 308 5.79 14.52 -29.12
C PRO A 308 6.56 13.65 -30.11
N ASP A 309 7.12 12.53 -29.63
CA ASP A 309 7.83 11.58 -30.47
C ASP A 309 7.43 10.12 -30.16
N ALA A 310 7.29 9.30 -31.20
CA ALA A 310 6.85 7.91 -31.06
C ALA A 310 7.87 7.04 -30.34
N LYS A 311 9.17 7.29 -30.58
CA LYS A 311 10.28 6.53 -29.97
C LYS A 311 10.38 6.85 -28.48
N THR A 312 10.38 8.14 -28.12
CA THR A 312 10.34 8.60 -26.72
C THR A 312 9.13 8.03 -25.97
N ASN A 313 7.95 8.05 -26.59
CA ASN A 313 6.76 7.46 -26.01
C ASN A 313 6.92 5.95 -25.76
N ALA A 314 7.48 5.20 -26.71
CA ALA A 314 7.69 3.77 -26.56
C ALA A 314 8.69 3.46 -25.44
N SER A 315 9.79 4.20 -25.34
CA SER A 315 10.81 4.01 -24.30
C SER A 315 10.26 4.30 -22.90
N ALA A 316 9.57 5.42 -22.71
CA ALA A 316 8.96 5.76 -21.42
C ALA A 316 7.90 4.72 -20.99
N ARG A 317 7.03 4.29 -21.91
CA ARG A 317 6.03 3.25 -21.60
C ARG A 317 6.66 1.89 -21.31
N THR A 318 7.79 1.58 -21.94
CA THR A 318 8.55 0.34 -21.65
C THR A 318 9.08 0.39 -20.22
N VAL A 319 9.65 1.52 -19.78
CA VAL A 319 10.06 1.71 -18.38
C VAL A 319 8.88 1.55 -17.42
N LEU A 320 7.74 2.18 -17.70
CA LEU A 320 6.57 2.06 -16.83
C LEU A 320 6.03 0.63 -16.76
N ALA A 321 6.08 -0.11 -17.87
CA ALA A 321 5.69 -1.51 -17.89
C ALA A 321 6.67 -2.38 -17.10
N ALA A 322 7.98 -2.19 -17.28
CA ALA A 322 9.02 -2.88 -16.52
C ALA A 322 8.92 -2.56 -15.02
N LEU A 323 8.65 -1.30 -14.67
CA LEU A 323 8.48 -0.84 -13.29
C LEU A 323 7.27 -1.52 -12.63
N GLY A 324 6.13 -1.61 -13.32
CA GLY A 324 4.95 -2.32 -12.82
C GLY A 324 5.18 -3.82 -12.62
N LEU A 325 5.84 -4.47 -13.59
CA LEU A 325 6.21 -5.90 -13.49
C LEU A 325 7.21 -6.15 -12.35
N CYS A 326 8.22 -5.28 -12.20
CA CYS A 326 9.21 -5.34 -11.14
C CYS A 326 8.55 -5.17 -9.77
N ALA A 327 7.73 -4.14 -9.59
CA ALA A 327 7.04 -3.89 -8.32
C ALA A 327 6.13 -5.05 -7.91
N ALA A 328 5.36 -5.61 -8.86
CA ALA A 328 4.51 -6.76 -8.61
C ALA A 328 5.34 -8.01 -8.26
N THR A 329 6.38 -8.30 -9.04
CA THR A 329 7.24 -9.49 -8.84
C THR A 329 7.93 -9.44 -7.49
N LEU A 330 8.56 -8.31 -7.13
CA LEU A 330 9.21 -8.13 -5.84
C LEU A 330 8.22 -8.27 -4.67
N ALA A 331 7.05 -7.62 -4.76
CA ALA A 331 6.03 -7.74 -3.73
C ALA A 331 5.52 -9.17 -3.52
N PHE A 332 5.56 -9.97 -4.57
CA PHE A 332 5.14 -11.36 -4.51
C PHE A 332 6.21 -12.28 -3.94
N GLU A 333 7.49 -12.03 -4.25
CA GLU A 333 8.62 -12.78 -3.69
C GLU A 333 8.85 -12.49 -2.20
N SER A 334 8.48 -11.28 -1.72
CA SER A 334 8.46 -10.95 -0.29
C SER A 334 7.41 -11.75 0.51
N GLY A 335 6.56 -12.54 -0.16
CA GLY A 335 5.54 -13.38 0.46
C GLY A 335 4.19 -12.68 0.68
N ILE A 336 3.13 -13.48 0.92
CA ILE A 336 1.75 -12.99 1.03
C ILE A 336 1.26 -13.09 2.49
N GLY A 337 1.97 -12.38 3.37
CA GLY A 337 1.52 -12.11 4.74
C GLY A 337 0.64 -10.87 4.78
N LEU A 338 -0.68 -11.05 4.75
CA LEU A 338 -1.60 -9.91 4.64
C LEU A 338 -1.78 -9.18 5.99
N ARG A 339 -1.92 -9.96 7.05
CA ARG A 339 -2.06 -9.55 8.46
C ARG A 339 -2.03 -10.80 9.33
N SER A 340 -2.14 -10.62 10.66
CA SER A 340 -2.25 -11.73 11.60
C SER A 340 -3.31 -12.74 11.14
N ARG A 341 -2.94 -14.02 11.14
CA ARG A 341 -3.78 -15.15 10.68
C ARG A 341 -4.31 -15.02 9.24
N CYS A 342 -3.55 -14.38 8.36
CA CYS A 342 -3.83 -14.33 6.93
C CYS A 342 -2.52 -14.42 6.12
N LEU A 343 -1.73 -15.46 6.41
CA LEU A 343 -0.57 -15.84 5.62
C LEU A 343 -1.01 -16.81 4.53
N LEU A 344 -0.75 -16.46 3.27
CA LEU A 344 -1.14 -17.24 2.10
C LEU A 344 0.10 -17.75 1.37
N TRP A 345 -0.02 -18.96 0.82
CA TRP A 345 1.03 -19.65 0.07
C TRP A 345 0.53 -19.98 -1.35
N PRO A 346 1.27 -19.63 -2.42
CA PRO A 346 0.89 -19.99 -3.78
C PRO A 346 1.02 -21.50 -4.01
N ASP A 347 0.08 -22.08 -4.75
CA ASP A 347 0.11 -23.52 -5.10
C ASP A 347 0.89 -23.82 -6.38
N ALA A 348 1.34 -22.79 -7.10
CA ALA A 348 2.14 -22.88 -8.31
C ALA A 348 3.11 -21.70 -8.44
N GLU A 349 4.08 -21.84 -9.34
CA GLU A 349 5.00 -20.76 -9.70
C GLU A 349 4.26 -19.56 -10.32
N MET A 350 4.88 -18.38 -10.24
CA MET A 350 4.32 -17.17 -10.82
C MET A 350 4.52 -17.15 -12.34
N GLU A 351 3.44 -16.96 -13.08
CA GLU A 351 3.47 -16.81 -14.54
C GLU A 351 2.80 -15.50 -14.97
N TRP A 352 3.44 -14.81 -15.92
CA TRP A 352 2.87 -13.67 -16.62
C TRP A 352 2.37 -14.09 -18.00
N GLU A 353 1.08 -13.88 -18.26
CA GLU A 353 0.44 -14.06 -19.54
C GLU A 353 0.40 -12.75 -20.33
N LEU A 354 0.82 -12.77 -21.59
CA LEU A 354 0.68 -11.64 -22.50
C LEU A 354 -0.62 -11.76 -23.31
N LEU A 355 -1.56 -10.85 -23.04
CA LEU A 355 -2.85 -10.76 -23.73
C LEU A 355 -2.69 -9.96 -25.04
N ASP A 356 -2.08 -10.58 -26.06
CA ASP A 356 -1.79 -9.93 -27.35
C ASP A 356 -2.81 -10.19 -28.46
N ARG A 357 -3.26 -11.44 -28.61
CA ARG A 357 -4.14 -11.86 -29.73
C ARG A 357 -5.44 -12.45 -29.20
N PRO A 358 -6.56 -11.70 -29.23
CA PRO A 358 -7.86 -12.20 -28.78
C PRO A 358 -8.23 -13.53 -29.47
N GLY A 359 -8.79 -14.47 -28.71
CA GLY A 359 -9.17 -15.81 -29.21
C GLY A 359 -8.03 -16.80 -29.41
N ARG A 360 -6.77 -16.43 -29.12
CA ARG A 360 -5.61 -17.33 -29.09
C ARG A 360 -5.13 -17.50 -27.66
N GLU A 361 -4.45 -18.62 -27.39
CA GLU A 361 -3.80 -18.85 -26.11
C GLU A 361 -2.72 -17.77 -25.85
N ALA A 362 -2.67 -17.28 -24.62
CA ALA A 362 -1.71 -16.26 -24.22
C ALA A 362 -0.31 -16.86 -24.08
N LYS A 363 0.71 -16.13 -24.54
CA LYS A 363 2.10 -16.50 -24.28
C LYS A 363 2.40 -16.32 -22.80
N ARG A 364 3.12 -17.26 -22.20
CA ARG A 364 3.45 -17.27 -20.77
C ARG A 364 4.93 -17.02 -20.55
N PHE A 365 5.24 -16.26 -19.52
CA PHE A 365 6.59 -15.90 -19.16
C PHE A 365 6.84 -16.08 -17.67
N SER A 366 8.03 -16.58 -17.32
CA SER A 366 8.56 -16.49 -15.96
C SER A 366 9.26 -15.14 -15.78
N LEU A 367 9.23 -14.62 -14.56
CA LEU A 367 9.95 -13.42 -14.18
C LEU A 367 10.25 -13.47 -12.67
N THR A 368 11.52 -13.70 -12.33
CA THR A 368 12.02 -13.58 -10.94
C THR A 368 12.33 -12.13 -10.60
N GLY A 369 12.50 -11.81 -9.32
CA GLY A 369 12.84 -10.46 -8.85
C GLY A 369 14.14 -9.93 -9.45
N ASP A 370 15.18 -10.76 -9.51
CA ASP A 370 16.47 -10.39 -10.12
C ASP A 370 16.31 -10.11 -11.63
N GLN A 371 15.53 -10.94 -12.34
CA GLN A 371 15.21 -10.69 -13.75
C GLN A 371 14.38 -9.43 -13.94
N ALA A 372 13.44 -9.14 -13.03
CA ALA A 372 12.60 -7.94 -13.10
C ALA A 372 13.39 -6.65 -12.82
N ILE A 373 14.31 -6.71 -11.86
CA ILE A 373 15.27 -5.63 -11.58
C ILE A 373 16.14 -5.35 -12.80
N LYS A 374 16.71 -6.41 -13.40
CA LYS A 374 17.51 -6.30 -14.62
C LYS A 374 16.70 -5.72 -15.78
N LEU A 375 15.48 -6.22 -16.00
CA LEU A 375 14.57 -5.73 -17.05
C LEU A 375 14.24 -4.25 -16.86
N LEU A 376 14.02 -3.82 -15.61
CA LEU A 376 13.81 -2.41 -15.27
C LEU A 376 15.05 -1.56 -15.56
N ALA A 377 16.24 -2.02 -15.16
CA ALA A 377 17.49 -1.31 -15.42
C ALA A 377 17.74 -1.12 -16.93
N GLU A 378 17.61 -2.18 -17.72
CA GLU A 378 17.78 -2.12 -19.18
C GLU A 378 16.75 -1.18 -19.85
N ALA A 379 15.51 -1.16 -19.36
CA ALA A 379 14.49 -0.23 -19.84
C ALA A 379 14.84 1.23 -19.50
N ILE A 380 15.35 1.49 -18.29
CA ILE A 380 15.79 2.82 -17.86
C ILE A 380 16.94 3.32 -18.73
N ASP A 381 17.93 2.48 -19.00
CA ASP A 381 19.07 2.83 -19.84
C ASP A 381 18.62 3.15 -21.27
N SER A 382 17.69 2.36 -21.81
CA SER A 382 17.06 2.65 -23.10
C SER A 382 16.28 3.98 -23.10
N ALA A 383 15.65 4.37 -22.00
CA ALA A 383 14.93 5.64 -21.90
C ALA A 383 15.89 6.84 -21.78
N LYS A 384 16.96 6.71 -21.00
CA LYS A 384 18.03 7.72 -20.88
C LYS A 384 18.71 7.98 -22.22
N ALA A 385 18.92 6.95 -23.04
CA ALA A 385 19.45 7.09 -24.39
C ALA A 385 18.55 7.94 -25.30
N GLU A 386 17.22 7.96 -25.06
CA GLU A 386 16.26 8.85 -25.72
C GLU A 386 16.11 10.22 -25.03
N LYS A 387 17.00 10.55 -24.09
CA LYS A 387 17.02 11.82 -23.34
C LYS A 387 15.78 12.03 -22.46
N LEU A 388 15.07 10.96 -22.09
CA LEU A 388 14.01 11.04 -21.10
C LEU A 388 14.59 11.39 -19.72
N PRO A 389 13.93 12.23 -18.93
CA PRO A 389 14.41 12.57 -17.61
C PRO A 389 14.33 11.36 -16.68
N TRP A 390 15.42 11.05 -15.98
CA TRP A 390 15.46 10.05 -14.93
C TRP A 390 16.39 10.53 -13.83
N ARG A 391 15.82 10.89 -12.67
CA ARG A 391 16.60 11.29 -11.50
C ARG A 391 17.00 10.06 -10.70
N GLU A 392 18.29 9.81 -10.60
CA GLU A 392 18.81 8.75 -9.71
C GLU A 392 18.92 9.23 -8.27
N GLU A 393 19.23 10.51 -8.08
CA GLU A 393 19.30 11.12 -6.76
C GLU A 393 17.91 11.61 -6.31
N PRO A 394 17.48 11.29 -5.08
CA PRO A 394 16.21 11.74 -4.56
C PRO A 394 16.11 13.26 -4.45
N VAL A 395 14.92 13.80 -4.72
CA VAL A 395 14.59 15.20 -4.40
C VAL A 395 14.25 15.29 -2.92
N THR A 396 15.16 15.87 -2.13
CA THR A 396 14.96 16.03 -0.69
C THR A 396 14.23 17.33 -0.40
N LEU A 397 13.12 17.22 0.32
CA LEU A 397 12.28 18.29 0.83
C LEU A 397 12.40 18.36 2.35
N LYS A 398 12.13 19.54 2.91
CA LYS A 398 11.99 19.75 4.35
C LYS A 398 10.52 20.01 4.68
N PRO A 399 9.99 19.51 5.80
CA PRO A 399 8.61 19.84 6.18
C PRO A 399 8.47 21.35 6.41
N SER A 400 7.31 21.92 6.07
CA SER A 400 7.03 23.33 6.40
C SER A 400 6.86 23.51 7.92
N PRO A 401 7.03 24.74 8.45
CA PRO A 401 6.78 25.01 9.87
C PRO A 401 5.38 24.62 10.34
N GLU A 402 4.34 24.82 9.50
CA GLU A 402 2.96 24.45 9.85
C GLU A 402 2.76 22.93 9.82
N LEU A 403 3.37 22.21 8.87
CA LEU A 403 3.33 20.75 8.86
C LEU A 403 4.00 20.18 10.13
N LEU A 404 5.15 20.71 10.53
CA LEU A 404 5.83 20.32 11.77
C LEU A 404 4.96 20.57 13.00
N LYS A 405 4.35 21.76 13.09
CA LYS A 405 3.47 22.12 14.19
C LYS A 405 2.26 21.19 14.28
N LEU A 406 1.62 20.89 13.14
CA LEU A 406 0.52 19.94 13.06
C LEU A 406 0.94 18.57 13.60
N VAL A 407 2.04 18.02 13.11
CA VAL A 407 2.56 16.70 13.53
C VAL A 407 2.87 16.68 15.02
N ARG A 408 3.59 17.69 15.55
CA ARG A 408 3.92 17.77 16.98
C ARG A 408 2.67 17.81 17.86
N LEU A 409 1.69 18.64 17.51
CA LEU A 409 0.44 18.74 18.27
C LEU A 409 -0.36 17.43 18.21
N SER A 410 -0.36 16.74 17.07
CA SER A 410 -0.98 15.42 16.93
C SER A 410 -0.30 14.38 17.82
N GLN A 411 1.04 14.37 17.91
CA GLN A 411 1.75 13.47 18.82
C GLN A 411 1.44 13.76 20.30
N ILE A 412 1.36 15.04 20.68
CA ILE A 412 0.94 15.45 22.04
C ILE A 412 -0.48 14.95 22.34
N GLN A 413 -1.39 15.06 21.37
CA GLN A 413 -2.76 14.59 21.52
C GLN A 413 -2.82 13.07 21.65
N ALA A 414 -2.07 12.34 20.82
CA ALA A 414 -1.99 10.87 20.89
C ALA A 414 -1.47 10.37 22.24
N VAL A 415 -0.53 11.08 22.88
CA VAL A 415 -0.05 10.76 24.24
C VAL A 415 -1.16 10.91 25.28
N LYS A 416 -2.07 11.88 25.12
CA LYS A 416 -3.23 12.05 26.02
C LYS A 416 -4.24 10.93 25.80
N GLU A 417 -4.58 10.65 24.54
CA GLU A 417 -5.56 9.61 24.17
C GLU A 417 -5.09 8.20 24.53
N GLY A 418 -3.82 7.85 24.33
CA GLY A 418 -3.28 6.55 24.74
C GLY A 418 -3.29 6.34 26.26
N ALA A 419 -3.40 7.43 27.02
CA ALA A 419 -3.50 7.38 28.46
C ALA A 419 -4.97 7.26 28.93
N ASP A 420 -5.93 7.80 28.18
CA ASP A 420 -7.37 7.71 28.48
C ASP A 420 -8.06 6.49 27.83
N GLY A 421 -7.54 5.98 26.70
CA GLY A 421 -8.15 5.00 25.81
C GLY A 421 -7.98 3.52 26.18
N GLY A 422 -7.81 3.21 27.46
CA GLY A 422 -7.94 1.84 27.98
C GLY A 422 -9.40 1.41 28.17
N GLU A 423 -10.27 1.71 27.20
CA GLU A 423 -11.68 1.27 27.17
C GLU A 423 -11.88 -0.04 26.39
#